data_AF-A0A7X9B7V1-F1
#
_entry.id   AF-A0A7X9B7V1-F1
#
_cell.length_a   1.000
_cell.length_b   1.000
_cell.length_c   1.000
_cell.angle_alpha   90.00
_cell.angle_beta   90.00
_cell.angle_gamma   90.00
#
_symmetry.space_group_name_H-M   'P 1'
#
loop_
_entity.id
_entity.type
_entity.pdbx_description
1 polymer ?
#
loop_
_entity_poly.entity_id
_entity_poly.type
_entity_poly.pdbx_seq_one_letter_code
_entity_poly.pdbx_strand_id
1 'polypeptide(L)'
;MKKKKIIIGGIFFLALVAAIYLMVRGSNKGIEVSLIDVEQSNIVKTIEMSGSIYANDSQELEIPKGVKVKEVYFKENDLVKKGDVLAVLDSIDLNLRLEKAQITLAQIDADIKNPESKVGVTDSGVLSNNID
;
A
#
# COMPACT_ATOMS: atom_id res chain seq x y z
N MET A 1 -35.11 74.78 76.81
CA MET A 1 -34.86 73.36 76.44
C MET A 1 -35.14 73.00 74.97
N LYS A 2 -35.75 73.87 74.15
CA LYS A 2 -36.13 73.56 72.74
C LYS A 2 -34.95 73.63 71.73
N LYS A 3 -33.96 74.50 71.94
CA LYS A 3 -32.80 74.65 71.03
C LYS A 3 -31.84 73.45 71.01
N LYS A 4 -31.66 72.75 72.14
CA LYS A 4 -30.83 71.53 72.23
C LYS A 4 -31.44 70.32 71.50
N LYS A 5 -32.77 70.24 71.42
CA LYS A 5 -33.48 69.18 70.68
C LYS A 5 -33.36 69.34 69.16
N ILE A 6 -33.28 70.57 68.66
CA ILE A 6 -33.06 70.86 67.24
C ILE A 6 -31.63 70.46 66.82
N ILE A 7 -30.64 70.73 67.67
CA ILE A 7 -29.23 70.31 67.42
C ILE A 7 -29.12 68.78 67.44
N ILE A 8 -29.76 68.10 68.40
CA ILE A 8 -29.82 66.64 68.44
C ILE A 8 -30.52 66.06 67.19
N GLY A 9 -31.61 66.69 66.73
CA GLY A 9 -32.31 66.26 65.52
C GLY A 9 -31.49 66.43 64.25
N GLY A 10 -30.74 67.53 64.14
CA GLY A 10 -29.83 67.77 63.01
C GLY A 10 -28.66 66.78 62.96
N ILE A 11 -28.05 66.47 64.11
CA ILE A 11 -26.98 65.45 64.18
C ILE A 11 -27.51 64.06 63.81
N PHE A 12 -28.73 63.74 64.24
CA PHE A 12 -29.37 62.47 63.92
C PHE A 12 -29.69 62.36 62.44
N PHE A 13 -30.20 63.44 61.83
CA PHE A 13 -30.47 63.49 60.40
C PHE A 13 -29.19 63.35 59.57
N LEU A 14 -28.10 64.03 59.98
CA LEU A 14 -26.82 63.94 59.27
C LEU A 14 -26.19 62.54 59.37
N ALA A 15 -26.28 61.90 60.55
CA ALA A 15 -25.84 60.52 60.73
C ALA A 15 -26.66 59.54 59.88
N LEU A 16 -27.96 59.77 59.75
CA LEU A 16 -28.87 58.93 58.96
C LEU A 16 -28.58 59.06 57.46
N VAL A 17 -28.29 60.28 56.97
CA VAL A 17 -27.87 60.50 55.58
C VAL A 17 -26.51 59.85 55.29
N ALA A 18 -25.54 59.96 56.21
CA ALA A 18 -24.23 59.33 56.05
C ALA A 18 -24.32 57.79 56.03
N ALA A 19 -25.18 57.21 56.87
CA ALA A 19 -25.42 55.76 56.88
C ALA A 19 -26.04 55.27 55.56
N ILE A 20 -27.03 55.99 55.03
CA ILE A 20 -27.64 55.67 53.72
C ILE A 20 -26.60 55.79 52.60
N TYR A 21 -25.77 56.84 52.59
CA TYR A 21 -24.74 57.03 51.59
C TYR A 21 -23.70 55.89 51.59
N LEU A 22 -23.27 55.45 52.78
CA LEU A 22 -22.35 54.32 52.92
C LEU A 22 -22.98 53.00 52.44
N MET A 23 -24.27 52.80 52.68
CA MET A 23 -24.98 51.59 52.27
C MET A 23 -25.22 51.51 50.76
N VAL A 24 -25.51 52.63 50.10
CA VAL A 24 -25.69 52.70 48.63
C VAL A 24 -24.35 52.56 47.89
N ARG A 25 -23.23 52.98 48.50
CA ARG A 25 -21.90 52.88 47.88
C ARG A 25 -21.34 51.46 47.90
N GLY A 26 -21.83 50.60 48.78
CA GLY A 26 -21.20 49.32 49.11
C GLY A 26 -21.88 48.09 48.53
N SER A 27 -22.18 48.03 47.24
CA SER A 27 -22.74 46.76 46.70
C SER A 27 -22.47 46.40 45.24
N ASN A 28 -21.48 47.02 44.57
CA ASN A 28 -21.04 46.54 43.25
C ASN A 28 -19.93 45.49 43.37
N LYS A 29 -20.19 44.42 44.13
CA LYS A 29 -19.36 43.21 44.03
C LYS A 29 -19.85 42.44 42.82
N GLY A 30 -19.23 42.73 41.67
CA GLY A 30 -19.47 41.99 40.43
C GLY A 30 -19.33 40.48 40.66
N ILE A 31 -20.11 39.70 39.92
CA ILE A 31 -20.14 38.23 40.04
C ILE A 31 -18.75 37.71 39.65
N GLU A 32 -18.10 37.03 40.59
CA GLU A 32 -16.79 36.41 40.35
C GLU A 32 -16.99 35.19 39.44
N VAL A 33 -16.35 35.22 38.26
CA VAL A 33 -16.42 34.13 37.29
C VAL A 33 -15.04 33.52 37.12
N SER A 34 -14.98 32.20 37.11
CA SER A 34 -13.75 31.46 36.86
C SER A 34 -13.46 31.46 35.37
N LEU A 35 -12.35 32.08 34.99
CA LEU A 35 -11.83 32.01 33.62
C LEU A 35 -10.83 30.87 33.51
N ILE A 36 -10.73 30.29 32.32
CA ILE A 36 -9.65 29.39 31.93
C ILE A 36 -8.91 30.06 30.79
N ASP A 37 -7.58 30.13 30.90
CA ASP A 37 -6.73 30.61 29.83
C ASP A 37 -6.62 29.53 28.75
N VAL A 38 -6.93 29.91 27.51
CA VAL A 38 -6.85 29.02 26.35
C VAL A 38 -5.48 29.15 25.73
N GLU A 39 -4.64 28.14 25.92
CA GLU A 39 -3.34 28.05 25.26
C GLU A 39 -3.48 27.38 23.89
N GLN A 40 -2.87 27.98 22.86
CA GLN A 40 -2.75 27.34 21.55
C GLN A 40 -1.72 26.23 21.64
N SER A 41 -2.19 24.98 21.63
CA SER A 41 -1.35 23.80 21.50
C SER A 41 -1.60 23.12 20.15
N ASN A 42 -0.55 22.47 19.63
CA ASN A 42 -0.61 21.78 18.35
C ASN A 42 -1.22 20.38 18.56
N ILE A 43 -2.44 20.17 18.07
CA ILE A 43 -3.15 18.89 18.21
C ILE A 43 -2.71 17.98 17.06
N VAL A 44 -1.83 17.02 17.37
CA VAL A 44 -1.39 15.99 16.41
C VAL A 44 -2.36 14.82 16.48
N LYS A 45 -3.12 14.60 15.41
CA LYS A 45 -4.00 13.45 15.26
C LYS A 45 -3.31 12.37 14.42
N THR A 46 -2.75 11.37 15.08
CA THR A 46 -2.17 10.20 14.41
C THR A 46 -3.30 9.25 14.02
N ILE A 47 -3.39 8.92 12.72
CA ILE A 47 -4.31 7.91 12.21
C ILE A 47 -3.49 6.63 12.04
N GLU A 48 -3.76 5.65 12.90
CA GLU A 48 -3.14 4.33 12.81
C GLU A 48 -3.97 3.46 11.87
N MET A 49 -3.33 2.94 10.83
CA MET A 49 -3.96 2.11 9.82
C MET A 49 -3.26 0.76 9.81
N SER A 50 -4.02 -0.31 10.03
CA SER A 50 -3.51 -1.68 9.92
C SER A 50 -3.66 -2.16 8.48
N GLY A 51 -2.59 -2.73 7.95
CA GLY A 51 -2.55 -3.29 6.62
C GLY A 51 -1.49 -4.38 6.54
N SER A 52 -1.70 -5.33 5.65
CA SER A 52 -0.74 -6.40 5.39
C SER A 52 0.12 -6.03 4.18
N ILE A 53 1.43 -6.27 4.29
CA ILE A 53 2.38 -6.04 3.19
C ILE A 53 2.43 -7.32 2.37
N TYR A 54 2.21 -7.21 1.06
CA TYR A 54 2.34 -8.31 0.11
C TYR A 54 3.34 -7.93 -0.98
N ALA A 55 4.03 -8.93 -1.53
CA ALA A 55 4.83 -8.74 -2.73
C ALA A 55 3.91 -8.28 -3.87
N ASN A 56 4.32 -7.23 -4.59
CA ASN A 56 3.53 -6.70 -5.70
C ASN A 56 3.43 -7.71 -6.86
N ASP A 57 4.45 -8.56 -7.02
CA ASP A 57 4.49 -9.63 -8.01
C ASP A 57 5.25 -10.83 -7.40
N SER A 58 4.71 -12.02 -7.57
CA SER A 58 5.29 -13.28 -7.08
C SER A 58 5.06 -14.35 -8.14
N GLN A 59 6.15 -14.93 -8.63
CA GLN A 59 6.10 -16.02 -9.59
C GLN A 59 6.83 -17.24 -9.03
N GLU A 60 6.15 -18.37 -9.09
CA GLU A 60 6.73 -19.68 -8.83
C GLU A 60 7.05 -20.34 -10.16
N LEU A 61 8.30 -20.81 -10.31
CA LEU A 61 8.78 -21.45 -11.54
C LEU A 61 8.82 -22.97 -11.32
N GLU A 62 7.90 -23.68 -11.95
CA GLU A 62 7.90 -25.14 -11.96
C GLU A 62 8.74 -25.68 -13.13
N ILE A 63 9.69 -26.56 -12.82
CA ILE A 63 10.46 -27.28 -13.85
C ILE A 63 9.60 -28.43 -14.39
N PRO A 64 9.38 -28.54 -15.71
CA PRO A 64 8.63 -29.65 -16.31
C PRO A 64 9.24 -31.02 -15.97
N LYS A 65 8.38 -32.00 -15.69
CA LYS A 65 8.82 -33.37 -15.36
C LYS A 65 9.64 -33.97 -16.51
N GLY A 66 10.78 -34.55 -16.18
CA GLY A 66 11.70 -35.19 -17.14
C GLY A 66 12.86 -34.32 -17.59
N VAL A 67 12.90 -33.04 -17.20
CA VAL A 67 14.02 -32.15 -17.48
C VAL A 67 14.94 -32.08 -16.26
N LYS A 68 16.24 -32.34 -16.45
CA LYS A 68 17.24 -32.21 -15.40
C LYS A 68 17.81 -30.80 -15.38
N VAL A 69 18.07 -30.25 -14.20
CA VAL A 69 18.81 -28.98 -14.08
C VAL A 69 20.30 -29.28 -14.23
N LYS A 70 20.96 -28.59 -15.17
CA LYS A 70 22.39 -28.74 -15.42
C LYS A 70 23.20 -27.88 -14.45
N GLU A 71 22.87 -26.60 -14.37
CA GLU A 71 23.55 -25.62 -13.52
C GLU A 71 22.56 -24.59 -12.97
N VAL A 72 22.81 -24.12 -11.75
CA VAL A 72 22.08 -23.02 -11.09
C VAL A 72 23.08 -21.91 -10.80
N TYR A 73 22.78 -20.68 -11.23
CA TYR A 73 23.71 -19.55 -11.13
C TYR A 73 23.51 -18.70 -9.87
N PHE A 74 22.41 -18.90 -9.15
CA PHE A 74 22.01 -18.07 -8.00
C PHE A 74 21.71 -18.94 -6.78
N LYS A 75 21.94 -18.39 -5.59
CA LYS A 75 21.59 -19.04 -4.32
C LYS A 75 20.26 -18.52 -3.79
N GLU A 76 19.71 -19.28 -2.84
CA GLU A 76 18.54 -18.84 -2.10
C GLU A 76 18.78 -17.45 -1.50
N ASN A 77 17.79 -16.57 -1.62
CA ASN A 77 17.80 -15.18 -1.12
C ASN A 77 18.71 -14.20 -1.89
N ASP A 78 19.22 -14.58 -3.07
CA ASP A 78 19.93 -13.65 -3.96
C ASP A 78 18.97 -12.73 -4.73
N LEU A 79 19.42 -11.50 -4.99
CA LEU A 79 18.69 -10.51 -5.79
C LEU A 79 18.94 -10.76 -7.27
N VAL A 80 17.87 -10.98 -8.04
CA VAL A 80 17.91 -11.25 -9.48
C VAL A 80 17.21 -10.14 -10.26
N LYS A 81 17.69 -9.85 -11.47
CA LYS A 81 17.09 -8.85 -12.37
C LYS A 81 16.32 -9.55 -13.49
N LYS A 82 15.41 -8.79 -14.10
CA LYS A 82 14.68 -9.25 -15.29
C LYS A 82 15.68 -9.55 -16.42
N GLY A 83 15.67 -10.80 -16.89
CA GLY A 83 16.54 -11.28 -17.96
C GLY A 83 17.74 -12.09 -17.48
N ASP A 84 17.95 -12.22 -16.17
CA ASP A 84 19.03 -13.06 -15.63
C ASP A 84 18.67 -14.55 -15.79
N VAL A 85 19.67 -15.34 -16.18
CA VAL A 85 19.51 -16.80 -16.32
C VAL A 85 19.65 -17.44 -14.95
N LEU A 86 18.53 -17.88 -14.38
CA LEU A 86 18.51 -18.49 -13.03
C LEU A 86 19.15 -19.89 -13.02
N ALA A 87 18.79 -20.70 -14.02
CA ALA A 87 19.27 -22.06 -14.17
C ALA A 87 19.29 -22.47 -15.65
N VAL A 88 20.25 -23.31 -16.01
CA VAL A 88 20.31 -23.96 -17.32
C VAL A 88 19.77 -25.37 -17.20
N LEU A 89 18.76 -25.67 -18.00
CA LEU A 89 18.15 -26.99 -18.07
C LEU A 89 18.90 -27.87 -19.08
N ASP A 90 19.08 -29.13 -18.74
CA ASP A 90 19.66 -30.14 -19.62
C ASP A 90 18.72 -30.37 -20.81
N SER A 91 19.16 -29.89 -21.97
CA SER A 91 18.35 -29.76 -23.19
C SER A 91 18.73 -30.79 -24.25
N ILE A 92 19.41 -31.88 -23.90
CA ILE A 92 19.90 -32.88 -24.88
C ILE A 92 18.76 -33.41 -25.77
N ASP A 93 17.63 -33.80 -25.19
CA ASP A 93 16.47 -34.29 -25.95
C ASP A 93 15.85 -33.20 -26.84
N LEU A 94 15.73 -31.97 -26.31
CA LEU A 94 15.19 -30.82 -27.04
C LEU A 94 16.08 -30.46 -28.25
N ASN A 95 17.41 -30.49 -28.08
CA ASN A 95 18.36 -30.24 -29.14
C ASN A 95 18.29 -31.32 -30.22
N LEU A 96 18.17 -32.60 -29.84
CA LEU A 96 18.03 -33.70 -30.79
C LEU A 96 16.74 -33.58 -31.62
N ARG A 97 15.64 -33.16 -31.00
CA ARG A 97 14.37 -32.91 -31.69
C ARG A 97 14.46 -31.72 -32.64
N LEU A 98 15.15 -30.65 -32.24
CA LEU A 98 15.42 -29.50 -33.09
C LEU A 98 16.27 -29.87 -34.32
N GLU A 99 17.33 -30.64 -34.12
CA GLU A 99 18.20 -31.09 -35.21
C GLU A 99 17.44 -31.97 -36.20
N LYS A 100 16.64 -32.92 -35.71
CA LYS A 100 15.75 -33.72 -36.58
C LYS A 100 14.79 -32.83 -37.38
N ALA A 101 14.16 -31.86 -36.73
CA ALA A 101 13.23 -30.94 -37.41
C ALA A 101 13.94 -30.10 -38.48
N GLN A 102 15.16 -29.61 -38.21
CA GLN A 102 15.96 -28.88 -39.19
C GLN A 102 16.36 -29.75 -40.38
N ILE A 103 16.74 -31.01 -40.14
CA ILE A 103 17.06 -31.97 -41.21
C ILE A 103 15.82 -32.23 -42.07
N THR A 104 14.66 -32.44 -41.46
CA THR A 104 13.40 -32.63 -42.20
C THR A 104 13.04 -31.40 -43.04
N LEU A 105 13.20 -30.19 -42.50
CA LEU A 105 12.96 -28.96 -43.26
C LEU A 105 13.95 -28.82 -44.43
N ALA A 106 15.24 -29.09 -44.20
CA ALA A 106 16.24 -29.04 -45.26
C ALA A 106 15.97 -30.07 -46.37
N GLN A 107 15.44 -31.25 -46.02
CA GLN A 107 15.00 -32.25 -47.00
C GLN A 107 13.82 -31.74 -47.82
N ILE A 108 12.79 -31.20 -47.17
CA ILE A 108 11.60 -30.64 -47.84
C ILE A 108 12.01 -29.47 -48.75
N ASP A 109 12.89 -28.57 -48.29
CA ASP A 109 13.38 -27.45 -49.10
C ASP A 109 14.21 -27.92 -50.30
N ALA A 110 15.01 -28.97 -50.14
CA ALA A 110 15.75 -29.59 -51.24
C ALA A 110 14.80 -30.24 -52.27
N ASP A 111 13.74 -30.89 -51.79
CA ASP A 111 12.70 -31.51 -52.63
C ASP A 111 11.89 -30.45 -53.40
N ILE A 112 11.58 -29.31 -52.79
CA ILE A 112 10.87 -28.19 -53.43
C ILE A 112 11.77 -27.48 -54.45
N LYS A 113 13.04 -27.27 -54.13
CA LYS A 113 14.00 -26.55 -54.98
C LYS A 113 14.43 -27.37 -56.20
N ASN A 114 14.24 -28.68 -56.18
CA ASN A 114 14.57 -29.56 -57.29
C ASN A 114 13.29 -30.04 -58.01
N PRO A 115 12.79 -29.32 -59.03
CA PRO A 115 11.53 -29.64 -59.70
C PRO A 115 11.52 -30.96 -60.51
N GLU A 116 12.63 -31.71 -60.54
CA GLU A 116 12.74 -32.98 -61.27
C GLU A 116 12.97 -34.23 -60.39
N SER A 117 13.10 -34.10 -59.06
CA SER A 117 12.95 -35.27 -58.19
C SER A 117 11.47 -35.62 -58.12
N LYS A 118 11.08 -36.55 -59.01
CA LYS A 118 9.77 -37.18 -59.07
C LYS A 118 9.08 -37.18 -57.71
N VAL A 119 7.90 -36.57 -57.67
CA VAL A 119 6.88 -36.75 -56.64
C VAL A 119 6.57 -38.25 -56.58
N GLY A 120 7.37 -38.97 -55.81
CA GLY A 120 7.13 -40.31 -55.32
C GLY A 120 6.43 -40.20 -53.98
N VAL A 121 5.30 -39.48 -53.94
CA VAL A 121 4.31 -39.66 -52.87
C VAL A 121 3.59 -40.97 -53.17
N THR A 122 4.31 -42.07 -53.01
CA THR A 122 3.74 -43.40 -52.81
C THR A 122 4.08 -43.80 -51.38
N ASP A 123 3.58 -43.04 -50.41
CA ASP A 123 3.11 -43.68 -49.20
C ASP A 123 2.02 -42.86 -48.50
N SER A 124 0.89 -42.72 -49.21
CA SER A 124 -0.40 -42.49 -48.56
C SER A 124 -0.89 -43.74 -47.78
N GLY A 125 0.01 -44.69 -47.45
CA GLY A 125 -0.32 -46.01 -46.90
C GLY A 125 -0.16 -46.17 -45.38
N VAL A 126 0.48 -45.24 -44.66
CA VAL A 126 0.80 -45.44 -43.22
C VAL A 126 -0.15 -44.75 -42.23
N LEU A 127 -1.22 -44.08 -42.69
CA LEU A 127 -2.22 -43.48 -41.78
C LEU A 127 -3.51 -44.29 -41.62
N SER A 128 -3.55 -45.52 -42.12
CA SER A 128 -4.69 -46.42 -41.89
C SER A 128 -4.25 -47.68 -41.15
N ASN A 129 -3.79 -47.55 -39.91
CA ASN A 129 -3.84 -48.65 -38.93
C ASN A 129 -3.58 -48.15 -37.50
N ASN A 130 -4.64 -47.65 -36.88
CA ASN A 130 -5.20 -48.14 -35.61
C ASN A 130 -6.09 -47.04 -35.02
N ILE A 131 -7.33 -47.02 -35.50
CA ILE A 131 -8.46 -46.71 -34.65
C ILE A 131 -8.77 -48.03 -33.94
N ASP A 132 -8.42 -48.11 -32.66
CA ASP A 132 -9.14 -48.78 -31.58
C ASP A 132 -8.61 -48.24 -30.24
#